data_AF-A0A521ZR42-F1
#
_entry.id   AF-A0A521ZR42-F1
#
_cell.length_a   1.000
_cell.length_b   1.000
_cell.length_c   1.000
_cell.angle_alpha   90.00
_cell.angle_beta   90.00
_cell.angle_gamma   90.00
#
_symmetry.space_group_name_H-M   'P 1'
#
loop_
_entity.id
_entity.type
_entity.pdbx_description
1 polymer ?
#
loop_
_entity_poly.entity_id
_entity_poly.type
_entity_poly.pdbx_seq_one_letter_code
_entity_poly.pdbx_strand_id
1 'polypeptide(L)'
;MKEQARKPWSIRLICLALGLVTFALYSPSIRHEFVDYDDQQYITENPHVQAGLSGQGVVWAFGYHAGNWHPLAWLSHMLDCQFFGLSPVSHHLTNVLLHAANTGLLFLLLCRLSGSSGRSAMVAALFACHPLHVESVAWVAERKDVLCAFFFLLTLQAYARFAAESKVQSPKSKVWYGCSLFLFALALMSKPMAVTLPCVLLLLDFGRFADLN
;
A
#
# COMPACT_ATOMS: atom_id res chain seq x y z
N MET A 1 13.06 33.13 3.12
CA MET A 1 13.65 32.16 2.17
C MET A 1 12.56 31.81 1.16
N LYS A 2 12.70 32.20 -0.12
CA LYS A 2 11.62 32.11 -1.11
C LYS A 2 11.34 30.64 -1.44
N GLU A 3 10.16 30.16 -1.06
CA GLU A 3 9.64 28.86 -1.44
C GLU A 3 9.41 28.88 -2.97
N GLN A 4 10.34 28.34 -3.73
CA GLN A 4 10.18 28.15 -5.18
C GLN A 4 8.96 27.27 -5.39
N ALA A 5 7.93 27.83 -6.02
CA ALA A 5 6.75 27.10 -6.47
C ALA A 5 7.20 25.85 -7.24
N ARG A 6 7.01 24.67 -6.64
CA ARG A 6 7.52 23.40 -7.16
C ARG A 6 6.88 23.13 -8.50
N LYS A 7 7.69 23.02 -9.56
CA LYS A 7 7.13 22.71 -10.88
C LYS A 7 6.56 21.28 -10.85
N PRO A 8 5.29 21.06 -11.20
CA PRO A 8 4.62 19.77 -11.01
C PRO A 8 5.27 18.61 -11.78
N TRP A 9 6.00 18.91 -12.87
CA TRP A 9 6.74 17.91 -13.62
C TRP A 9 7.92 17.30 -12.84
N SER A 10 8.55 18.04 -11.93
CA SER A 10 9.66 17.53 -11.11
C SER A 10 9.22 16.42 -10.15
N ILE A 11 8.04 16.57 -9.53
CA ILE A 11 7.46 15.57 -8.62
C ILE A 11 7.11 14.29 -9.40
N ARG A 12 6.52 14.44 -10.59
CA ARG A 12 6.17 13.28 -11.44
C ARG A 12 7.41 12.50 -11.88
N LEU A 13 8.47 13.20 -12.28
CA LEU A 13 9.74 12.56 -12.64
C LEU A 13 10.37 11.84 -11.44
N ILE A 14 10.35 12.42 -10.25
CA ILE A 14 10.85 11.75 -9.04
C ILE A 14 10.01 10.52 -8.72
N CYS A 15 8.67 10.58 -8.79
CA CYS A 15 7.83 9.40 -8.60
C CYS A 15 8.17 8.30 -9.61
N LEU A 16 8.34 8.64 -10.88
CA LEU A 16 8.69 7.69 -11.93
C LEU A 16 10.05 7.06 -11.66
N ALA A 17 11.05 7.87 -11.33
CA ALA A 17 12.40 7.40 -11.01
C ALA A 17 12.39 6.46 -9.79
N LEU A 18 11.70 6.85 -8.70
CA LEU A 18 11.55 6.00 -7.52
C LEU A 18 10.88 4.68 -7.87
N GLY A 19 9.76 4.71 -8.60
CA GLY A 19 9.05 3.50 -9.02
C GLY A 19 9.91 2.57 -9.88
N LEU A 20 10.66 3.11 -10.84
CA LEU A 20 11.58 2.33 -11.69
C LEU A 20 12.74 1.74 -10.89
N VAL A 21 13.31 2.50 -9.96
CA VAL A 21 14.39 2.00 -9.08
C VAL A 21 13.86 0.90 -8.16
N THR A 22 12.71 1.10 -7.52
CA THR A 22 12.07 0.07 -6.69
C THR A 22 11.79 -1.19 -7.51
N PHE A 23 11.21 -1.04 -8.70
CA PHE A 23 10.95 -2.18 -9.57
C PHE A 23 12.24 -2.93 -9.93
N ALA A 24 13.29 -2.21 -10.33
CA ALA A 24 14.57 -2.82 -10.69
C ALA A 24 15.18 -3.60 -9.51
N LEU A 25 15.15 -3.04 -8.30
CA LEU A 25 15.69 -3.67 -7.08
C LEU A 25 15.02 -4.99 -6.75
N TYR A 26 13.69 -5.08 -6.89
CA TYR A 26 12.94 -6.30 -6.57
C TYR A 26 12.64 -7.18 -7.78
N SER A 27 12.96 -6.75 -9.01
CA SER A 27 12.75 -7.54 -10.22
C SER A 27 13.38 -8.95 -10.18
N PRO A 28 14.52 -9.22 -9.48
CA PRO A 28 15.01 -10.58 -9.34
C PRO A 28 14.02 -11.52 -8.66
N SER A 29 13.21 -11.04 -7.70
CA SER A 29 12.25 -11.88 -6.98
C SER A 29 11.14 -12.41 -7.88
N ILE A 30 10.89 -11.78 -9.03
CA ILE A 30 9.90 -12.23 -10.01
C ILE A 30 10.28 -13.61 -10.60
N ARG A 31 11.56 -13.98 -10.54
CA ARG A 31 12.07 -15.27 -11.04
C ARG A 31 12.13 -16.34 -9.95
N HIS A 32 11.73 -16.03 -8.72
CA HIS A 32 11.69 -17.02 -7.65
C HIS A 32 10.45 -17.91 -7.78
N GLU A 33 10.56 -19.10 -7.21
CA GLU A 33 9.44 -20.03 -7.05
C GLU A 33 8.69 -19.74 -5.75
N PHE A 34 7.50 -20.34 -5.60
CA PHE A 34 6.79 -20.34 -4.32
C PHE A 34 7.64 -20.98 -3.22
N VAL A 35 7.52 -20.47 -2.00
CA VAL A 35 8.24 -20.98 -0.84
C VAL A 35 7.40 -22.03 -0.10
N ASP A 36 8.05 -23.11 0.30
CA ASP A 36 7.43 -24.23 1.02
C ASP A 36 7.17 -23.92 2.52
N TYR A 37 6.42 -22.85 2.75
CA TYR A 37 5.99 -22.39 4.07
C TYR A 37 4.54 -21.89 3.94
N ASP A 38 4.29 -20.59 4.07
CA ASP A 38 2.91 -20.07 4.00
C ASP A 38 2.32 -20.09 2.58
N ASP A 39 3.13 -20.12 1.51
CA ASP A 39 2.59 -20.08 0.13
C ASP A 39 1.76 -21.34 -0.19
N GLN A 40 2.01 -22.47 0.49
CA GLN A 40 1.18 -23.67 0.40
C GLN A 40 -0.24 -23.39 0.84
N GLN A 41 -0.40 -22.97 2.10
CA GLN A 41 -1.70 -22.69 2.68
C GLN A 41 -2.40 -21.53 1.97
N TYR A 42 -1.64 -20.55 1.50
CA TYR A 42 -2.22 -19.38 0.86
C TYR A 42 -2.59 -19.62 -0.60
N ILE A 43 -1.82 -20.41 -1.34
CA ILE A 43 -1.88 -20.41 -2.81
C ILE A 43 -1.78 -21.83 -3.38
N THR A 44 -0.65 -22.52 -3.22
CA THR A 44 -0.36 -23.75 -4.00
C THR A 44 -1.17 -24.96 -3.54
N GLU A 45 -1.74 -24.95 -2.34
CA GLU A 45 -2.65 -25.99 -1.84
C GLU A 45 -4.05 -25.44 -1.53
N ASN A 46 -4.34 -24.19 -1.90
CA ASN A 46 -5.62 -23.55 -1.63
C ASN A 46 -6.57 -23.63 -2.84
N PRO A 47 -7.58 -24.54 -2.83
CA PRO A 47 -8.46 -24.72 -3.98
C PRO A 47 -9.36 -23.50 -4.25
N HIS A 48 -9.70 -22.71 -3.22
CA HIS A 48 -10.50 -21.51 -3.40
C HIS A 48 -9.72 -20.42 -4.13
N VAL A 49 -8.43 -20.28 -3.84
CA VAL A 49 -7.56 -19.30 -4.50
C VAL A 49 -7.27 -19.72 -5.95
N GLN A 50 -6.92 -20.99 -6.16
CA GLN A 50 -6.60 -21.51 -7.49
C GLN A 50 -7.80 -21.50 -8.46
N ALA A 51 -9.02 -21.63 -7.95
CA ALA A 51 -10.23 -21.54 -8.77
C ALA A 51 -10.50 -20.13 -9.34
N GLY A 52 -9.73 -19.12 -8.92
CA GLY A 52 -9.94 -17.73 -9.32
C GLY A 52 -11.12 -17.07 -8.61
N LEU A 53 -11.53 -15.88 -9.06
CA LEU A 53 -12.66 -15.20 -8.44
C LEU A 53 -13.97 -15.90 -8.79
N SER A 54 -14.66 -16.36 -7.75
CA SER A 54 -16.00 -16.92 -7.83
C SER A 54 -16.85 -16.39 -6.67
N GLY A 55 -18.18 -16.43 -6.79
CA GLY A 55 -19.05 -16.00 -5.68
C GLY A 55 -18.77 -16.77 -4.38
N GLN A 56 -18.51 -18.08 -4.49
CA GLN A 56 -18.11 -18.92 -3.36
C GLN A 56 -16.72 -18.54 -2.82
N GLY A 57 -15.75 -18.28 -3.70
CA GLY A 57 -14.41 -17.81 -3.31
C GLY A 57 -14.45 -16.47 -2.59
N VAL A 58 -15.30 -15.53 -3.03
CA VAL A 58 -15.49 -14.24 -2.36
C VAL A 58 -16.06 -14.45 -0.95
N VAL A 59 -17.12 -15.24 -0.80
CA VAL A 59 -17.68 -15.53 0.54
C VAL A 59 -16.64 -16.20 1.43
N TRP A 60 -15.90 -17.17 0.89
CA TRP A 60 -14.82 -17.85 1.60
C TRP A 60 -13.72 -16.89 2.05
N ALA A 61 -13.29 -15.95 1.19
CA ALA A 61 -12.23 -14.99 1.48
C ALA A 61 -12.54 -14.09 2.69
N PHE A 62 -13.81 -13.81 2.96
CA PHE A 62 -14.25 -13.02 4.12
C PHE A 62 -14.30 -13.81 5.44
N GLY A 63 -13.97 -15.11 5.41
CA GLY A 63 -13.78 -15.94 6.61
C GLY A 63 -12.41 -15.73 7.28
N TYR A 64 -12.20 -16.46 8.39
CA TYR A 64 -10.93 -16.50 9.11
C TYR A 64 -10.15 -17.74 8.71
N HIS A 65 -8.99 -17.55 8.07
CA HIS A 65 -8.17 -18.61 7.48
C HIS A 65 -6.69 -18.36 7.76
N ALA A 66 -5.89 -19.42 7.86
CA ALA A 66 -4.45 -19.30 8.11
C ALA A 66 -4.10 -18.40 9.32
N GLY A 67 -4.92 -18.45 10.37
CA GLY A 67 -4.74 -17.64 11.58
C GLY A 67 -5.00 -16.14 11.42
N ASN A 68 -5.59 -15.70 10.30
CA ASN A 68 -5.74 -14.28 9.99
C ASN A 68 -7.09 -13.97 9.31
N TRP A 69 -7.49 -12.69 9.38
CA TRP A 69 -8.60 -12.13 8.59
C TRP A 69 -8.07 -11.08 7.62
N HIS A 70 -7.91 -11.46 6.36
CA HIS A 70 -7.33 -10.62 5.29
C HIS A 70 -7.98 -10.89 3.92
N PRO A 71 -9.31 -10.69 3.80
CA PRO A 71 -10.06 -10.95 2.57
C PRO A 71 -9.45 -10.33 1.32
N LEU A 72 -8.87 -9.13 1.42
CA LEU A 72 -8.37 -8.44 0.24
C LEU A 72 -7.10 -9.08 -0.31
N ALA A 73 -6.27 -9.69 0.54
CA ALA A 73 -5.12 -10.47 0.09
C ALA A 73 -5.58 -11.77 -0.60
N TRP A 74 -6.58 -12.46 -0.05
CA TRP A 74 -7.18 -13.65 -0.69
C TRP A 74 -7.72 -13.35 -2.07
N LEU A 75 -8.54 -12.28 -2.18
CA LEU A 75 -9.11 -11.84 -3.45
C LEU A 75 -8.03 -11.42 -4.46
N SER A 76 -6.93 -10.81 -3.99
CA SER A 76 -5.80 -10.46 -4.85
C SER A 76 -5.10 -11.69 -5.42
N HIS A 77 -4.92 -12.75 -4.64
CA HIS A 77 -4.34 -14.00 -5.13
C HIS A 77 -5.29 -14.73 -6.09
N MET A 78 -6.60 -14.76 -5.79
CA MET A 78 -7.61 -15.29 -6.70
C MET A 78 -7.60 -14.56 -8.06
N LEU A 79 -7.42 -13.23 -8.05
CA LEU A 79 -7.31 -12.44 -9.27
C LEU A 79 -6.08 -12.88 -10.10
N ASP A 80 -4.91 -13.04 -9.45
CA ASP A 80 -3.70 -13.51 -10.13
C ASP A 80 -3.90 -14.92 -10.72
N CYS A 81 -4.51 -15.85 -9.96
CA CYS A 81 -4.83 -17.20 -10.44
C CYS A 81 -5.84 -17.20 -11.59
N GLN A 82 -6.83 -16.32 -11.57
CA GLN A 82 -7.82 -16.21 -12.64
C GLN A 82 -7.20 -15.83 -13.99
N PHE A 83 -6.23 -14.91 -13.98
CA PHE A 83 -5.63 -14.41 -15.22
C PHE A 83 -4.40 -15.19 -15.67
N PHE A 84 -3.63 -15.75 -14.73
CA PHE A 84 -2.32 -16.33 -15.01
C PHE A 84 -2.17 -17.78 -14.54
N GLY A 85 -3.20 -18.35 -13.92
CA GLY A 85 -3.12 -19.66 -13.26
C GLY A 85 -2.16 -19.64 -12.06
N LEU A 86 -1.66 -20.82 -11.70
CA LEU A 86 -0.70 -20.97 -10.61
C LEU A 86 0.72 -20.57 -11.07
N SER A 87 0.95 -19.25 -11.20
CA SER A 87 2.21 -18.69 -11.66
C SER A 87 2.92 -17.91 -10.54
N PRO A 88 4.11 -18.34 -10.07
CA PRO A 88 4.91 -17.57 -9.11
C PRO A 88 5.28 -16.18 -9.66
N VAL A 89 5.57 -16.11 -10.96
CA VAL A 89 5.96 -14.87 -11.66
C VAL A 89 4.89 -13.79 -11.52
N SER A 90 3.61 -14.11 -11.81
CA SER A 90 2.52 -13.12 -11.69
C SER A 90 2.36 -12.64 -10.25
N HIS A 91 2.50 -13.57 -9.31
CA HIS A 91 2.36 -13.30 -7.90
C HIS A 91 3.45 -12.37 -7.37
N HIS A 92 4.72 -12.66 -7.64
CA HIS A 92 5.81 -11.77 -7.26
C HIS A 92 5.70 -10.42 -7.97
N LEU A 93 5.35 -10.39 -9.26
CA LEU A 93 5.19 -9.15 -10.02
C LEU A 93 4.17 -8.20 -9.36
N THR A 94 3.01 -8.71 -8.95
CA THR A 94 2.01 -7.89 -8.24
C THR A 94 2.57 -7.30 -6.94
N ASN A 95 3.47 -8.00 -6.22
CA ASN A 95 4.04 -7.50 -4.95
C ASN A 95 5.02 -6.37 -5.24
N VAL A 96 5.87 -6.56 -6.24
CA VAL A 96 6.85 -5.57 -6.69
C VAL A 96 6.14 -4.29 -7.16
N LEU A 97 5.07 -4.43 -7.94
CA LEU A 97 4.29 -3.29 -8.42
C LEU A 97 3.60 -2.54 -7.26
N LEU A 98 3.02 -3.26 -6.31
CA LEU A 98 2.43 -2.66 -5.10
C LEU A 98 3.49 -1.91 -4.28
N HIS A 99 4.68 -2.49 -4.09
CA HIS A 99 5.75 -1.82 -3.35
C HIS A 99 6.32 -0.59 -4.07
N ALA A 100 6.45 -0.64 -5.41
CA ALA A 100 6.80 0.53 -6.21
C ALA A 100 5.73 1.64 -6.08
N ALA A 101 4.45 1.28 -6.09
CA ALA A 101 3.35 2.22 -5.84
C ALA A 101 3.42 2.80 -4.41
N ASN A 102 3.66 1.97 -3.40
CA ASN A 102 3.82 2.39 -2.00
C ASN A 102 4.95 3.40 -1.83
N THR A 103 6.09 3.16 -2.49
CA THR A 103 7.23 4.10 -2.52
C THR A 103 6.80 5.46 -3.06
N GLY A 104 6.08 5.49 -4.19
CA GLY A 104 5.55 6.73 -4.76
C GLY A 104 4.52 7.42 -3.86
N LEU A 105 3.60 6.67 -3.26
CA LEU A 105 2.59 7.19 -2.33
C LEU A 105 3.24 7.80 -1.08
N LEU A 106 4.25 7.15 -0.52
CA LEU A 106 5.02 7.65 0.61
C LEU A 106 5.72 8.97 0.25
N PHE A 107 6.42 9.01 -0.90
CA PHE A 107 7.06 10.24 -1.38
C PHE A 107 6.06 11.40 -1.51
N LEU A 108 4.89 11.16 -2.11
CA LEU A 108 3.86 12.18 -2.27
C LEU A 108 3.29 12.66 -0.94
N LEU A 109 3.09 11.74 0.01
CA LEU A 109 2.65 12.06 1.35
C LEU A 109 3.69 12.93 2.08
N LEU A 110 4.96 12.53 2.07
CA LEU A 110 6.06 13.28 2.69
C LEU A 110 6.26 14.65 2.05
N CYS A 111 6.10 14.78 0.73
CA CYS A 111 6.16 16.08 0.06
C CYS A 111 5.08 17.05 0.55
N ARG A 112 3.89 16.51 0.87
CA ARG A 112 2.76 17.27 1.40
C ARG A 112 2.97 17.65 2.87
N LEU A 113 3.58 16.77 3.66
CA LEU A 113 3.79 16.99 5.09
C LEU A 113 5.01 17.87 5.39
N SER A 114 6.15 17.58 4.76
CA SER A 114 7.44 18.25 5.06
C SER A 114 7.71 19.52 4.24
N GLY A 115 7.00 19.68 3.12
CA GLY A 115 7.30 20.74 2.17
C GLY A 115 8.66 20.60 1.46
N SER A 116 9.39 19.49 1.60
CA SER A 116 10.71 19.31 0.98
C SER A 116 10.74 18.08 0.10
N SER A 117 10.73 18.26 -1.22
CA SER A 117 10.79 17.13 -2.17
C SER A 117 12.12 16.38 -2.10
N GLY A 118 13.24 17.07 -1.88
CA GLY A 118 14.55 16.41 -1.74
C GLY A 118 14.62 15.49 -0.53
N ARG A 119 14.24 15.99 0.66
CA ARG A 119 14.20 15.16 1.89
C ARG A 119 13.18 14.03 1.76
N SER A 120 12.02 14.31 1.17
CA SER A 120 10.99 13.29 0.93
C SER A 120 11.47 12.20 -0.02
N ALA A 121 12.18 12.56 -1.09
CA ALA A 121 12.74 11.62 -2.05
C ALA A 121 13.80 10.73 -1.40
N MET A 122 14.66 11.31 -0.54
CA MET A 122 15.66 10.56 0.22
C MET A 122 15.00 9.53 1.14
N VAL A 123 13.99 9.93 1.91
CA VAL A 123 13.26 9.00 2.81
C VAL A 123 12.52 7.92 2.02
N ALA A 124 11.88 8.27 0.89
CA ALA A 124 11.20 7.30 0.05
C ALA A 124 12.18 6.33 -0.64
N ALA A 125 13.35 6.81 -1.05
CA ALA A 125 14.41 5.95 -1.59
C ALA A 125 14.94 4.99 -0.52
N LEU A 126 15.15 5.47 0.71
CA LEU A 126 15.54 4.63 1.85
C LEU A 126 14.47 3.56 2.12
N PHE A 127 13.19 3.93 2.11
CA PHE A 127 12.08 2.98 2.22
C PHE A 127 12.11 1.94 1.09
N ALA A 128 12.33 2.35 -0.16
CA ALA A 128 12.39 1.42 -1.29
C ALA A 128 13.54 0.40 -1.17
N CYS A 129 14.72 0.83 -0.74
CA CYS A 129 15.90 -0.02 -0.69
C CYS A 129 16.13 -0.72 0.65
N HIS A 130 15.26 -0.51 1.65
CA HIS A 130 15.48 -1.03 2.99
C HIS A 130 15.38 -2.56 3.03
N PRO A 131 16.40 -3.29 3.53
CA PRO A 131 16.38 -4.76 3.55
C PRO A 131 15.21 -5.38 4.32
N LEU A 132 14.67 -4.69 5.33
CA LEU A 132 13.48 -5.13 6.07
C LEU A 132 12.24 -5.32 5.19
N HIS A 133 12.17 -4.71 4.00
CA HIS A 133 11.05 -4.90 3.08
C HIS A 133 11.23 -6.09 2.14
N VAL A 134 12.40 -6.73 2.12
CA VAL A 134 12.63 -7.92 1.27
C VAL A 134 11.66 -9.03 1.61
N GLU A 135 11.42 -9.29 2.90
CA GLU A 135 10.43 -10.29 3.32
C GLU A 135 9.03 -9.93 2.79
N SER A 136 8.55 -8.71 3.04
CA SER A 136 7.21 -8.30 2.63
C SER A 136 6.99 -8.26 1.11
N VAL A 137 8.04 -8.04 0.32
CA VAL A 137 7.93 -7.88 -1.14
C VAL A 137 8.25 -9.18 -1.88
N ALA A 138 9.34 -9.85 -1.49
CA ALA A 138 9.78 -11.05 -2.19
C ALA A 138 8.98 -12.29 -1.78
N TRP A 139 8.39 -12.35 -0.58
CA TRP A 139 7.54 -13.47 -0.18
C TRP A 139 6.11 -13.27 -0.68
N VAL A 140 5.58 -14.23 -1.43
CA VAL A 140 4.26 -14.11 -2.04
C VAL A 140 3.13 -14.00 -0.99
N ALA A 141 3.12 -14.85 0.04
CA ALA A 141 2.09 -14.81 1.09
C ALA A 141 2.06 -13.49 1.89
N GLU A 142 3.12 -12.66 1.83
CA GLU A 142 3.17 -11.31 2.40
C GLU A 142 2.49 -10.25 1.51
N ARG A 143 1.75 -10.65 0.48
CA ARG A 143 0.82 -9.76 -0.26
C ARG A 143 -0.03 -8.89 0.66
N LYS A 144 -0.48 -9.46 1.78
CA LYS A 144 -1.22 -8.76 2.85
C LYS A 144 -0.52 -7.49 3.35
N ASP A 145 0.80 -7.50 3.44
CA ASP A 145 1.60 -6.39 3.97
C ASP A 145 1.72 -5.25 2.98
N VAL A 146 2.05 -5.57 1.72
CA VAL A 146 2.17 -4.56 0.66
C VAL A 146 0.81 -3.95 0.31
N LEU A 147 -0.28 -4.72 0.35
CA LEU A 147 -1.65 -4.20 0.21
C LEU A 147 -2.05 -3.33 1.40
N CYS A 148 -1.76 -3.78 2.63
CA CYS A 148 -2.02 -2.99 3.83
C CYS A 148 -1.31 -1.63 3.74
N ALA A 149 -0.01 -1.61 3.42
CA ALA A 149 0.74 -0.37 3.24
C ALA A 149 0.14 0.53 2.16
N PHE A 150 -0.33 -0.04 1.04
CA PHE A 150 -0.95 0.72 -0.04
C PHE A 150 -2.20 1.45 0.42
N PHE A 151 -3.16 0.73 1.02
CA PHE A 151 -4.40 1.34 1.51
C PHE A 151 -4.18 2.23 2.73
N PHE A 152 -3.19 1.92 3.58
CA PHE A 152 -2.79 2.77 4.70
C PHE A 152 -2.28 4.13 4.19
N LEU A 153 -1.37 4.15 3.23
CA LEU A 153 -0.85 5.39 2.64
C LEU A 153 -1.92 6.18 1.89
N LEU A 154 -2.81 5.50 1.15
CA LEU A 154 -3.96 6.16 0.52
C LEU A 154 -4.91 6.77 1.54
N THR A 155 -5.16 6.09 2.65
CA THR A 155 -5.95 6.64 3.76
C THR A 155 -5.33 7.91 4.32
N LEU A 156 -4.01 7.90 4.58
CA LEU A 156 -3.30 9.10 5.05
C LEU A 156 -3.41 10.26 4.05
N GLN A 157 -3.33 9.97 2.75
CA GLN A 157 -3.50 11.00 1.73
C GLN A 157 -4.92 11.55 1.67
N ALA A 158 -5.94 10.68 1.73
CA ALA A 158 -7.35 11.09 1.75
C ALA A 158 -7.67 11.90 3.01
N TYR A 159 -7.14 11.49 4.17
CA TYR A 159 -7.29 12.21 5.43
C TYR A 159 -6.61 13.59 5.38
N ALA A 160 -5.40 13.68 4.84
CA ALA A 160 -4.71 14.96 4.66
C ALA A 160 -5.49 15.92 3.74
N ARG A 161 -6.22 15.40 2.75
CA ARG A 161 -7.14 16.18 1.90
C ARG A 161 -8.39 16.61 2.65
N PHE A 162 -9.00 15.71 3.43
CA PHE A 162 -10.10 16.03 4.33
C PHE A 162 -9.74 17.20 5.24
N ALA A 163 -8.61 17.12 5.95
CA ALA A 163 -8.18 18.17 6.88
C ALA A 163 -7.98 19.52 6.17
N ALA A 164 -7.42 19.53 4.95
CA ALA A 164 -7.24 20.75 4.17
C ALA A 164 -8.58 21.37 3.72
N GLU A 165 -9.50 20.55 3.21
CA GLU A 165 -10.82 21.00 2.73
C GLU A 165 -11.74 21.42 3.90
N SER A 166 -11.56 20.81 5.07
CA SER A 166 -12.30 21.17 6.29
C SER A 166 -11.92 22.57 6.79
N LYS A 167 -10.64 22.96 6.68
CA LYS A 167 -10.18 24.32 7.05
C LYS A 167 -10.84 25.42 6.22
N VAL A 168 -11.10 25.15 4.93
CA VAL A 168 -11.79 26.09 4.02
C VAL A 168 -13.31 25.86 3.96
N GLN A 169 -13.87 25.06 4.87
CA GLN A 169 -15.29 24.72 4.97
C GLN A 169 -15.90 24.21 3.64
N SER A 170 -15.08 23.55 2.82
CA SER A 170 -15.50 23.01 1.53
C SER A 170 -16.37 21.76 1.73
N PRO A 171 -17.48 21.61 0.98
CA PRO A 171 -18.33 20.43 1.06
C PRO A 171 -17.58 19.14 0.67
N LYS A 172 -16.47 19.26 -0.07
CA LYS A 172 -15.60 18.12 -0.42
C LYS A 172 -14.94 17.47 0.79
N SER A 173 -14.87 18.16 1.93
CA SER A 173 -14.38 17.61 3.19
C SER A 173 -15.06 16.28 3.54
N LYS A 174 -16.41 16.24 3.46
CA LYS A 174 -17.18 15.01 3.76
C LYS A 174 -16.85 13.86 2.81
N VAL A 175 -16.60 14.16 1.54
CA VAL A 175 -16.22 13.16 0.52
C VAL A 175 -14.85 12.57 0.84
N TRP A 176 -13.87 13.41 1.17
CA TRP A 176 -12.54 12.95 1.52
C TRP A 176 -12.51 12.17 2.83
N TYR A 177 -13.35 12.54 3.81
CA TYR A 177 -13.52 11.77 5.03
C TYR A 177 -14.11 10.39 4.75
N GLY A 178 -15.19 10.31 3.97
CA GLY A 178 -15.77 9.04 3.53
C GLY A 178 -14.78 8.16 2.75
N CYS A 179 -14.00 8.75 1.84
CA CYS A 179 -12.91 8.05 1.15
C CYS A 179 -11.86 7.53 2.13
N SER A 180 -11.47 8.31 3.14
CA SER A 180 -10.47 7.87 4.13
C SER A 180 -10.97 6.68 4.95
N LEU A 181 -12.24 6.67 5.37
CA LEU A 181 -12.84 5.55 6.09
C LEU A 181 -12.95 4.30 5.22
N PHE A 182 -13.32 4.46 3.95
CA PHE A 182 -13.40 3.35 3.01
C PHE A 182 -12.01 2.72 2.77
N LEU A 183 -11.00 3.55 2.48
CA LEU A 183 -9.63 3.09 2.30
C LEU A 183 -9.06 2.46 3.58
N PHE A 184 -9.43 2.97 4.75
CA PHE A 184 -9.05 2.38 6.02
C PHE A 184 -9.64 0.97 6.19
N ALA A 185 -10.91 0.78 5.84
CA ALA A 185 -11.53 -0.54 5.86
C ALA A 185 -10.80 -1.52 4.92
N LEU A 186 -10.39 -1.08 3.72
CA LEU A 186 -9.58 -1.88 2.80
C LEU A 186 -8.20 -2.23 3.38
N ALA A 187 -7.58 -1.32 4.14
CA ALA A 187 -6.32 -1.61 4.83
C ALA A 187 -6.51 -2.69 5.92
N LEU A 188 -7.57 -2.59 6.73
CA LEU A 188 -7.92 -3.61 7.74
C LEU A 188 -8.21 -4.97 7.11
N MET A 189 -8.91 -4.97 5.97
CA MET A 189 -9.19 -6.15 5.16
C MET A 189 -7.95 -6.73 4.46
N SER A 190 -6.85 -5.97 4.40
CA SER A 190 -5.56 -6.46 3.91
C SER A 190 -4.73 -7.07 5.04
N LYS A 191 -4.66 -6.38 6.19
CA LYS A 191 -4.01 -6.89 7.41
C LYS A 191 -4.58 -6.18 8.66
N PRO A 192 -4.97 -6.94 9.71
CA PRO A 192 -5.50 -6.35 10.96
C PRO A 192 -4.58 -5.33 11.65
N MET A 193 -3.26 -5.40 11.38
CA MET A 193 -2.26 -4.43 11.87
C MET A 193 -2.64 -2.96 11.59
N ALA A 194 -3.40 -2.70 10.51
CA ALA A 194 -3.91 -1.37 10.18
C ALA A 194 -4.75 -0.73 11.29
N VAL A 195 -5.21 -1.47 12.31
CA VAL A 195 -5.88 -0.92 13.51
C VAL A 195 -5.08 0.18 14.23
N THR A 196 -3.77 0.25 14.00
CA THR A 196 -2.89 1.32 14.50
C THR A 196 -3.04 2.66 13.78
N LEU A 197 -3.68 2.69 12.61
CA LEU A 197 -3.82 3.88 11.77
C LEU A 197 -4.47 5.09 12.47
N PRO A 198 -5.55 4.95 13.27
CA PRO A 198 -6.12 6.08 14.00
C PRO A 198 -5.12 6.75 14.94
N CYS A 199 -4.21 5.99 15.58
CA CYS A 199 -3.15 6.57 16.42
C CYS A 199 -2.17 7.40 15.57
N VAL A 200 -1.83 6.93 14.37
CA VAL A 200 -0.98 7.69 13.43
C VAL A 200 -1.67 8.97 12.97
N LEU A 201 -2.99 8.93 12.70
CA LEU A 201 -3.76 10.12 12.36
C LEU A 201 -3.76 11.14 13.49
N LEU A 202 -3.94 10.71 14.74
CA LEU A 202 -3.86 11.59 15.90
C LEU A 202 -2.48 12.26 16.01
N LEU A 203 -1.39 11.51 15.81
CA LEU A 203 -0.04 12.08 15.83
C LEU A 203 0.19 13.12 14.72
N LEU A 204 -0.33 12.87 13.52
CA LEU A 204 -0.25 13.82 12.40
C LEU A 204 -1.04 15.10 12.69
N ASP A 205 -2.17 14.98 13.39
CA ASP A 205 -2.97 16.12 13.83
C ASP A 205 -2.25 16.90 14.93
N PHE A 206 -1.73 16.25 15.97
CA PHE A 206 -0.98 16.91 17.05
C PHE A 206 0.19 17.73 16.51
N GLY A 207 0.98 17.18 15.58
CA GLY A 207 2.09 17.88 14.95
C GLY A 207 1.66 19.12 14.15
N ARG A 208 0.45 19.11 13.58
CA ARG A 208 -0.14 20.26 12.86
C ARG A 208 -0.86 21.27 13.76
N PHE A 209 -1.36 20.85 14.92
CA PHE A 209 -1.98 21.72 15.91
C PHE A 209 -0.92 22.49 16.74
N ALA A 210 0.29 21.97 16.87
CA ALA A 210 1.41 22.69 17.49
C ALA A 210 1.81 23.96 16.71
N ASP A 211 1.65 23.97 15.37
CA ASP A 211 1.93 25.12 14.52
C ASP A 211 0.80 26.18 14.51
N LEU A 212 -0.25 26.01 15.33
CA LEU A 212 -1.43 26.89 15.40
C LEU A 212 -1.57 27.65 16.74
N ASN A 213 -0.60 27.52 17.65
CA ASN A 213 -0.48 28.29 18.90
C ASN A 213 0.85 29.03 18.94
#